data_AF-A0A955R8G9-F1
#
_entry.id   AF-A0A955R8G9-F1
#
_cell.length_a   1.000
_cell.length_b   1.000
_cell.length_c   1.000
_cell.angle_alpha   90.00
_cell.angle_beta   90.00
_cell.angle_gamma   90.00
#
_symmetry.space_group_name_H-M   'P 1'
#
loop_
_entity.id
_entity.type
_entity.pdbx_description
1 polymer ?
#
loop_
_entity_poly.entity_id
_entity_poly.type
_entity_poly.pdbx_seq_one_letter_code
_entity_poly.pdbx_strand_id
1 'polypeptide(L)'
;MIALLSASAAFAQIAPECADAAAGDAPKWYVDDQHQQDYLLNFFALATTLSPIHAPIPNEPGHGDVSLELSLIPPLSCDRRLVLSRTKTEETNKAPILPRPQGHFTFPEIGRFRLYGGAGYVPPVTV
;
A
#
# COMPACT_ATOMS: atom_id res chain seq x y z
N MET A 1 40.39 -7.00 -0.68
CA MET A 1 39.65 -6.00 0.11
C MET A 1 39.60 -4.67 -0.66
N ILE A 2 38.94 -4.64 -1.82
CA ILE A 2 38.81 -3.46 -2.71
C ILE A 2 37.47 -3.62 -3.45
N ALA A 3 36.35 -3.47 -2.73
CA ALA A 3 35.01 -3.51 -3.33
C ALA A 3 34.00 -2.67 -2.52
N LEU A 4 34.48 -1.63 -1.83
CA LEU A 4 33.68 -0.81 -0.91
C LEU A 4 33.73 0.69 -1.25
N LEU A 5 33.96 1.05 -2.52
CA LEU A 5 34.14 2.44 -2.96
C LEU A 5 33.13 2.91 -4.03
N SER A 6 32.17 2.06 -4.40
CA SER A 6 31.09 2.43 -5.34
C SER A 6 29.76 2.64 -4.62
N ALA A 7 29.78 3.30 -3.46
CA ALA A 7 28.55 3.80 -2.85
C ALA A 7 28.13 5.05 -3.63
N SER A 8 27.39 4.85 -4.73
CA SER A 8 26.68 5.94 -5.39
C SER A 8 25.82 6.63 -4.34
N ALA A 9 26.04 7.92 -4.13
CA ALA A 9 25.15 8.74 -3.33
C ALA A 9 23.74 8.55 -3.90
N ALA A 10 22.84 7.93 -3.13
CA ALA A 10 21.43 7.96 -3.44
C ALA A 10 21.00 9.42 -3.31
N PHE A 11 21.04 10.15 -4.43
CA PHE A 11 20.67 11.56 -4.44
C PHE A 11 19.21 11.66 -4.00
N ALA A 12 18.98 12.45 -2.96
CA ALA A 12 17.67 12.93 -2.61
C ALA A 12 17.14 13.68 -3.83
N GLN A 13 16.18 13.09 -4.54
CA GLN A 13 15.60 13.65 -5.74
C GLN A 13 14.15 14.02 -5.45
N ILE A 14 13.82 15.27 -5.74
CA ILE A 14 12.44 15.77 -5.71
C ILE A 14 11.87 15.52 -7.10
N ALA A 15 10.69 14.90 -7.17
CA ALA A 15 10.00 14.72 -8.43
C ALA A 15 9.68 16.10 -9.03
N PRO A 16 9.87 16.34 -10.34
CA PRO A 16 9.69 17.67 -10.94
C PRO A 16 8.32 18.29 -10.65
N GLU A 17 7.27 17.48 -10.59
CA GLU A 17 5.91 17.91 -10.26
C GLU A 17 5.73 18.36 -8.80
N CYS A 18 6.69 18.06 -7.92
CA CYS A 18 6.67 18.39 -6.50
C CYS A 18 7.66 19.49 -6.11
N ALA A 19 8.30 20.16 -7.08
CA ALA A 19 9.28 21.21 -6.82
C ALA A 19 8.70 22.38 -6.00
N ASP A 20 7.50 22.85 -6.34
CA ASP A 20 6.85 23.95 -5.63
C ASP A 20 6.52 23.59 -4.17
N ALA A 21 6.07 22.35 -3.96
CA ALA A 21 5.78 21.82 -2.64
C ALA A 21 7.05 21.66 -1.79
N ALA A 22 8.21 21.36 -2.39
CA ALA A 22 9.48 21.29 -1.67
C ALA A 22 10.06 22.67 -1.34
N ALA A 23 9.83 23.67 -2.21
CA ALA A 23 10.29 25.04 -2.01
C ALA A 23 9.45 25.86 -1.00
N GLY A 24 8.19 25.46 -0.78
CA GLY A 24 7.30 26.11 0.18
C GLY A 24 7.57 25.73 1.64
N ASP A 25 6.87 26.40 2.56
CA ASP A 25 6.93 26.09 3.99
C ASP A 25 6.44 24.68 4.30
N ALA A 26 6.96 24.09 5.38
CA ALA A 26 6.52 22.78 5.82
C ALA A 26 5.05 22.87 6.29
N PRO A 27 4.18 21.96 5.83
CA PRO A 27 2.81 21.97 6.29
C PRO A 27 2.76 21.65 7.79
N LYS A 28 1.78 22.21 8.51
CA LYS A 28 1.69 22.12 9.98
C LYS A 28 1.64 20.69 10.55
N TRP A 29 1.25 19.72 9.73
CA TRP A 29 1.19 18.30 10.13
C TRP A 29 2.55 17.60 9.98
N TYR A 30 3.53 18.20 9.30
CA TYR A 30 4.89 17.69 9.17
C TYR A 30 5.68 18.09 10.42
N VAL A 31 5.82 17.15 11.35
CA VAL A 31 6.55 17.36 12.61
C VAL A 31 8.02 16.96 12.45
N ASP A 32 8.27 15.74 11.97
CA ASP A 32 9.59 15.20 11.68
C ASP A 32 9.50 14.09 10.61
N ASP A 33 10.66 13.58 10.20
CA ASP A 33 10.77 12.51 9.21
C ASP A 33 10.18 11.18 9.69
N GLN A 34 10.19 10.92 10.99
CA GLN A 34 9.66 9.68 11.57
C GLN A 34 8.14 9.65 11.43
N HIS A 35 7.44 10.74 11.80
CA HIS A 35 6.00 10.88 11.61
C HIS A 35 5.60 10.71 10.15
N GLN A 36 6.43 11.22 9.24
CA GLN A 36 6.17 11.09 7.81
C GLN A 36 6.40 9.66 7.31
N GLN A 37 7.44 8.96 7.79
CA GLN A 37 7.63 7.53 7.51
C GLN A 37 6.49 6.68 8.08
N ASP A 38 6.07 6.94 9.31
CA ASP A 38 4.96 6.26 9.96
C ASP A 38 3.66 6.48 9.19
N TYR A 39 3.41 7.70 8.69
CA TYR A 39 2.27 7.99 7.82
C TYR A 39 2.32 7.16 6.54
N LEU A 40 3.46 7.12 5.85
CA LEU A 40 3.61 6.39 4.59
C LEU A 40 3.42 4.87 4.79
N LEU A 41 4.00 4.31 5.84
CA LEU A 41 3.83 2.90 6.19
C LEU A 41 2.37 2.57 6.49
N ASN A 42 1.72 3.38 7.32
CA ASN A 42 0.31 3.18 7.66
C ASN A 42 -0.62 3.40 6.46
N PHE A 43 -0.33 4.38 5.60
CA PHE A 43 -1.12 4.65 4.41
C PHE A 43 -1.15 3.43 3.48
N PHE A 44 0.01 2.86 3.16
CA PHE A 44 0.08 1.65 2.34
C PHE A 44 -0.47 0.43 3.05
N ALA A 45 -0.19 0.28 4.34
CA ALA A 45 -0.78 -0.80 5.12
C ALA A 45 -2.31 -0.74 5.03
N LEU A 46 -2.94 0.42 5.25
CA LEU A 46 -4.39 0.60 5.15
C LEU A 46 -4.91 0.37 3.73
N ALA A 47 -4.25 0.92 2.71
CA ALA A 47 -4.66 0.76 1.31
C ALA A 47 -4.56 -0.69 0.82
N THR A 48 -3.64 -1.48 1.40
CA THR A 48 -3.40 -2.87 1.02
C THR A 48 -3.91 -3.90 2.03
N THR A 49 -4.41 -3.46 3.18
CA THR A 49 -4.98 -4.35 4.21
C THR A 49 -6.12 -5.12 3.58
N LEU A 50 -5.95 -6.43 3.53
CA LEU A 50 -7.00 -7.35 3.15
C LEU A 50 -8.08 -7.29 4.23
N SER A 51 -9.19 -6.66 3.90
CA SER A 51 -10.39 -6.80 4.68
C SER A 51 -11.31 -7.73 3.90
N PRO A 52 -11.61 -8.95 4.40
CA PRO A 52 -12.69 -9.76 3.84
C PRO A 52 -14.07 -9.11 4.04
N ILE A 53 -14.15 -7.85 4.49
CA ILE A 53 -15.35 -6.99 4.50
C ILE A 53 -15.67 -6.50 3.07
N HIS A 54 -15.48 -7.33 2.05
CA HIS A 54 -16.46 -7.31 0.97
C HIS A 54 -17.70 -8.03 1.52
N ALA A 55 -18.91 -7.66 1.07
CA ALA A 55 -20.08 -8.44 1.44
C ALA A 55 -19.79 -9.92 1.13
N PRO A 56 -20.02 -10.85 2.06
CA PRO A 56 -19.83 -12.26 1.77
C PRO A 56 -20.69 -12.55 0.54
N ILE A 57 -20.03 -12.94 -0.56
CA ILE A 57 -20.75 -13.43 -1.74
C ILE A 57 -21.44 -14.70 -1.22
N PRO A 58 -22.78 -14.72 -1.17
CA PRO A 58 -23.47 -15.82 -0.51
C PRO A 58 -23.27 -17.08 -1.34
N ASN A 59 -22.32 -17.90 -0.90
CA ASN A 59 -22.06 -19.21 -1.47
C ASN A 59 -22.78 -20.29 -0.68
N GLU A 60 -23.06 -21.40 -1.34
CA GLU A 60 -23.62 -22.59 -0.71
C GLU A 60 -22.64 -23.16 0.33
N PRO A 61 -23.11 -23.68 1.47
CA PRO A 61 -22.25 -24.33 2.45
C PRO A 61 -21.45 -25.47 1.84
N GLY A 62 -20.14 -25.52 2.12
CA GLY A 62 -19.23 -26.51 1.55
C GLY A 62 -18.67 -26.15 0.18
N HIS A 63 -18.93 -24.94 -0.33
CA HIS A 63 -18.39 -24.45 -1.60
C HIS A 63 -17.30 -23.39 -1.39
N GLY A 64 -16.36 -23.37 -2.32
CA GLY A 64 -15.37 -22.33 -2.44
C GLY A 64 -15.50 -21.56 -3.76
N ASP A 65 -14.99 -20.35 -3.77
CA ASP A 65 -14.88 -19.51 -4.95
C ASP A 65 -13.45 -18.96 -5.09
N VAL A 66 -13.11 -18.60 -6.32
CA VAL A 66 -11.92 -17.84 -6.65
C VAL A 66 -12.38 -16.55 -7.28
N SER A 67 -11.91 -15.43 -6.75
CA SER A 67 -12.24 -14.10 -7.24
C SER A 67 -10.97 -13.28 -7.45
N LEU A 68 -11.09 -12.24 -8.27
CA LEU A 68 -10.04 -11.27 -8.50
C LEU A 68 -10.53 -9.92 -7.99
N GLU A 69 -9.87 -9.40 -6.97
CA GLU A 69 -10.11 -8.06 -6.47
C GLU A 69 -9.17 -7.07 -7.17
N LEU A 70 -9.69 -5.89 -7.52
CA LEU A 70 -8.91 -4.77 -8.03
C LEU A 70 -9.04 -3.62 -7.05
N SER A 71 -7.98 -3.35 -6.28
CA SER A 71 -7.94 -2.23 -5.35
C SER A 71 -7.25 -1.03 -5.99
N LEU A 72 -7.84 0.15 -5.86
CA LEU A 72 -7.23 1.41 -6.27
C LEU A 72 -6.52 2.04 -5.07
N ILE A 73 -5.21 2.25 -5.17
CA ILE A 73 -4.44 2.99 -4.16
C ILE A 73 -4.55 4.48 -4.51
N PRO A 74 -5.13 5.32 -3.64
CA PRO A 74 -5.30 6.72 -3.95
C PRO A 74 -3.94 7.42 -4.04
N PRO A 75 -3.73 8.34 -5.00
CA PRO A 75 -2.46 9.04 -5.10
C PRO A 75 -2.28 10.02 -3.93
N LEU A 76 -1.07 10.04 -3.37
CA LEU A 76 -0.68 11.03 -2.36
C LEU A 76 -0.32 12.38 -3.01
N SER A 77 -0.63 13.48 -2.31
CA SER A 77 -0.17 14.81 -2.70
C SER A 77 1.36 14.93 -2.58
N CYS A 78 1.95 15.91 -3.26
CA CYS A 78 3.40 16.14 -3.21
C CYS A 78 3.92 16.33 -1.79
N ASP A 79 3.24 17.12 -0.95
CA ASP A 79 3.65 17.27 0.46
C ASP A 79 3.71 15.94 1.20
N ARG A 80 2.74 15.05 0.93
CA ARG A 80 2.65 13.72 1.54
C ARG A 80 3.63 12.72 0.96
N ARG A 81 4.31 13.03 -0.14
CA ARG A 81 5.38 12.22 -0.74
C ARG A 81 6.78 12.68 -0.34
N LEU A 82 6.92 13.90 0.19
CA LEU A 82 8.21 14.44 0.59
C LEU A 82 8.70 13.77 1.88
N VAL A 83 9.96 13.34 1.90
CA VAL A 83 10.67 12.68 3.00
C VAL A 83 12.10 13.23 3.12
N LEU A 84 12.86 12.77 4.13
CA LEU A 84 14.24 13.20 4.40
C LEU A 84 14.32 14.73 4.50
N SER A 85 13.61 15.30 5.48
CA SER A 85 13.51 16.75 5.67
C SER A 85 13.03 17.47 4.39
N ARG A 86 12.12 16.83 3.65
CA ARG A 86 11.54 17.30 2.38
C ARG A 86 12.55 17.48 1.23
N THR A 87 13.70 16.82 1.31
CA THR A 87 14.72 16.85 0.25
C THR A 87 14.55 15.75 -0.80
N LYS A 88 13.67 14.78 -0.55
CA LYS A 88 13.41 13.64 -1.42
C LYS A 88 11.92 13.40 -1.57
N THR A 89 11.48 13.01 -2.77
CA THR A 89 10.11 12.49 -2.99
C THR A 89 10.13 10.96 -2.98
N GLU A 90 9.24 10.33 -2.23
CA GLU A 90 8.96 8.91 -2.34
C GLU A 90 8.03 8.60 -3.52
N GLU A 91 8.39 7.54 -4.23
CA GLU A 91 7.65 7.05 -5.40
C GLU A 91 6.50 6.14 -4.98
N THR A 92 5.51 6.72 -4.30
CA THR A 92 4.38 5.99 -3.72
C THR A 92 3.30 5.60 -4.74
N ASN A 93 3.38 6.07 -5.99
CA ASN A 93 2.35 5.85 -7.00
C ASN A 93 2.75 4.82 -8.09
N LYS A 94 3.77 4.00 -7.88
CA LYS A 94 4.23 3.03 -8.90
C LYS A 94 3.25 1.89 -9.20
N ALA A 95 2.29 1.64 -8.31
CA ALA A 95 1.26 0.62 -8.49
C ALA A 95 -0.12 1.17 -8.09
N PRO A 96 -0.73 2.06 -8.90
CA PRO A 96 -2.01 2.69 -8.55
C PRO A 96 -3.17 1.68 -8.51
N ILE A 97 -3.03 0.56 -9.22
CA ILE A 97 -3.99 -0.54 -9.22
C ILE A 97 -3.28 -1.78 -8.71
N LEU A 98 -3.87 -2.42 -7.71
CA LEU A 98 -3.37 -3.64 -7.09
C LEU A 98 -4.32 -4.80 -7.40
N PRO A 99 -3.96 -5.71 -8.33
CA PRO A 99 -4.72 -6.93 -8.54
C PRO A 99 -4.41 -7.93 -7.42
N ARG A 100 -5.46 -8.48 -6.81
CA ARG A 100 -5.34 -9.50 -5.76
C ARG A 100 -6.20 -10.71 -6.09
N PRO A 101 -5.61 -11.82 -6.56
CA PRO A 101 -6.33 -13.08 -6.60
C PRO A 101 -6.63 -13.53 -5.17
N GLN A 102 -7.85 -13.98 -4.95
CA GLN A 102 -8.34 -14.43 -3.66
C GLN A 102 -9.15 -15.73 -3.82
N GLY A 103 -9.03 -16.59 -2.83
CA GLY A 103 -9.84 -17.80 -2.69
C GLY A 103 -10.62 -17.73 -1.39
N HIS A 104 -11.90 -18.05 -1.45
CA HIS A 104 -12.78 -18.12 -0.28
C HIS A 104 -13.41 -19.50 -0.19
N PHE A 105 -13.74 -19.89 1.04
CA PHE A 105 -14.44 -21.12 1.34
C PHE A 105 -15.48 -20.88 2.41
N THR A 106 -16.71 -21.32 2.15
CA THR A 106 -17.79 -21.33 3.14
C THR A 106 -17.86 -22.71 3.75
N PHE A 107 -17.57 -22.81 5.05
CA PHE A 107 -17.64 -24.07 5.78
C PHE A 107 -19.09 -24.57 5.86
N PRO A 108 -19.30 -25.89 6.00
CA PRO A 108 -20.62 -26.44 6.25
C PRO A 108 -21.32 -25.77 7.43
N GLU A 109 -22.65 -25.67 7.35
CA GLU A 109 -23.46 -25.05 8.40
C GLU A 109 -23.32 -25.77 9.74
N ILE A 110 -23.16 -25.00 10.80
CA ILE A 110 -23.24 -25.48 12.18
C ILE A 110 -24.47 -24.83 12.81
N GLY A 111 -25.61 -25.53 12.70
CA GLY A 111 -26.91 -25.00 13.14
C GLY A 111 -27.34 -23.80 12.29
N ARG A 112 -27.35 -22.60 12.87
CA ARG A 112 -27.68 -21.34 12.17
C ARG A 112 -26.43 -20.52 11.76
N PHE A 113 -25.24 -21.01 12.09
CA PHE A 113 -23.99 -20.31 11.81
C PHE A 113 -23.35 -20.84 10.54
N ARG A 114 -22.89 -19.90 9.69
CA ARG A 114 -22.05 -20.16 8.52
C ARG A 114 -20.72 -19.47 8.77
N LEU A 115 -19.65 -20.27 8.86
CA LEU A 115 -18.30 -19.74 8.92
C LEU A 115 -17.76 -19.62 7.50
N TYR A 116 -17.02 -18.55 7.24
CA TYR A 116 -16.30 -18.37 6.00
C TYR A 116 -14.86 -17.99 6.31
N GLY A 117 -13.96 -18.42 5.45
CA GLY A 117 -12.56 -18.07 5.51
C GLY A 117 -12.04 -17.86 4.10
N GLY A 118 -10.99 -17.05 3.98
CA GLY A 118 -10.38 -16.77 2.69
C GLY A 118 -8.92 -16.41 2.83
N ALA A 119 -8.20 -16.55 1.72
CA ALA A 119 -6.83 -16.11 1.58
C ALA A 119 -6.70 -15.30 0.28
N GLY A 120 -6.03 -14.16 0.38
CA GLY A 120 -5.69 -13.32 -0.76
C GLY A 120 -4.18 -13.24 -0.92
N TYR A 121 -3.73 -13.08 -2.16
CA TYR A 121 -2.31 -12.86 -2.47
C TYR A 121 -2.10 -11.49 -3.10
N VAL A 122 -1.06 -10.79 -2.65
CA VAL A 122 -0.62 -9.54 -3.26
C VAL A 122 0.63 -9.83 -4.10
N PRO A 123 0.56 -9.71 -5.44
CA PRO A 123 1.70 -9.97 -6.29
C PRO A 123 2.80 -8.91 -6.10
N PRO A 124 4.09 -9.30 -6.16
CA PRO A 124 5.19 -8.37 -6.05
C PRO A 124 5.21 -7.42 -7.24
N VAL A 125 5.49 -6.16 -6.98
CA VAL A 125 5.74 -5.16 -8.02
C VAL A 125 7.21 -5.29 -8.43
N THR A 126 7.47 -5.59 -9.70
CA THR A 126 8.83 -5.55 -10.26
C THR A 126 9.27 -4.09 -10.38
N VAL A 127 10.43 -3.76 -9.82
CA VAL A 127 11.08 -2.44 -9.90
C VAL A 127 12.14 -2.37 -10.97
#